data_AF-A0AAV5HMF4-F1
#
_entry.id   AF-A0AAV5HMF4-F1
#
_cell.length_a   1.000
_cell.length_b   1.000
_cell.length_c   1.000
_cell.angle_alpha   90.00
_cell.angle_beta   90.00
_cell.angle_gamma   90.00
#
_symmetry.space_group_name_H-M   'P 1'
#
loop_
_entity.id
_entity.type
_entity.pdbx_description
1 polymer ?
#
loop_
_entity_poly.entity_id
_entity_poly.type
_entity_poly.pdbx_seq_one_letter_code
_entity_poly.pdbx_strand_id
1 'polypeptide(L)'
;MALWMEAGSEPKTESELADLEAISALRESAALELKEKGNEYVKMGKSHYSDAIDCYTRAINQKALNDQESSVLFANRAHVNLLLGNYRRALTDAQDAIRLSPGNVKAYYRAAKAAVSLNLLNEAKSFCESALERDPDNQEMKKLAKQINLKKTEQEEHEAKVSKAVAEAKDLITAIEDRQLKMGKAMYRELTGLKKPVLDKNRILHWPVLLLYAEVMSSDFIEDFCETDMFSAHLDIISLFIEFLLY
;
A
#
# COMPACT_ATOMS: atom_id res chain seq x y z
N MET A 1 -10.44 25.94 -51.30
CA MET A 1 -11.24 24.83 -51.85
C MET A 1 -11.25 23.78 -50.74
N ALA A 2 -12.40 23.54 -50.10
CA ALA A 2 -12.45 22.65 -48.93
C ALA A 2 -12.25 21.20 -49.39
N LEU A 3 -11.23 20.54 -48.86
CA LEU A 3 -10.90 19.16 -49.14
C LEU A 3 -12.04 18.26 -48.61
N TRP A 4 -12.97 17.86 -49.49
CA TRP A 4 -13.92 16.78 -49.22
C TRP A 4 -13.22 15.46 -49.49
N MET A 5 -12.41 14.99 -48.53
CA MET A 5 -11.93 13.62 -48.51
C MET A 5 -12.80 12.80 -47.55
N GLU A 6 -13.23 11.62 -48.01
CA GLU A 6 -13.91 10.65 -47.15
C GLU A 6 -12.93 10.13 -46.09
N ALA A 7 -13.43 9.86 -44.88
CA ALA A 7 -12.58 9.40 -43.78
C ALA A 7 -11.88 8.08 -44.15
N GLY A 8 -10.56 8.12 -44.36
CA GLY A 8 -9.72 6.97 -44.69
C GLY A 8 -9.23 6.87 -46.13
N SER A 9 -9.51 7.85 -47.01
CA SER A 9 -8.93 7.89 -48.35
C SER A 9 -7.46 8.34 -48.34
N GLU A 10 -6.58 7.59 -49.01
CA GLU A 10 -5.17 7.96 -49.19
C GLU A 10 -5.04 9.17 -50.15
N PRO A 11 -4.17 10.16 -49.84
CA PRO A 11 -3.97 11.33 -50.70
C PRO A 11 -3.40 10.90 -52.06
N LYS A 12 -4.03 11.33 -53.15
CA LYS A 12 -3.63 10.95 -54.52
C LYS A 12 -2.83 12.04 -55.21
N THR A 13 -2.85 13.28 -54.70
CA THR A 13 -2.16 14.42 -55.28
C THR A 13 -1.16 15.05 -54.30
N GLU A 14 -0.11 15.68 -54.85
CA GLU A 14 0.90 16.41 -54.08
C GLU A 14 0.30 17.58 -53.28
N SER A 15 -0.76 18.20 -53.79
CA SER A 15 -1.52 19.24 -53.08
C SER A 15 -2.27 18.69 -51.85
N GLU A 16 -2.91 17.53 -51.97
CA GLU A 16 -3.61 16.90 -50.83
C GLU A 16 -2.61 16.46 -49.74
N LEU A 17 -1.42 15.99 -50.14
CA LEU A 17 -0.35 15.65 -49.20
C LEU A 17 0.14 16.89 -48.45
N ALA A 18 0.40 18.00 -49.15
CA ALA A 18 0.82 19.26 -48.55
C ALA A 18 -0.24 19.82 -47.57
N ASP A 19 -1.52 19.72 -47.92
CA ASP A 19 -2.62 20.14 -47.04
C ASP A 19 -2.72 19.25 -45.78
N LEU A 20 -2.54 17.93 -45.92
CA LEU A 20 -2.50 17.01 -44.78
C LEU A 20 -1.30 17.29 -43.85
N GLU A 21 -0.12 17.54 -44.42
CA GLU A 21 1.06 17.94 -43.67
C GLU A 21 0.82 19.24 -42.90
N ALA A 22 0.23 20.25 -43.56
CA ALA A 22 -0.13 21.51 -42.91
C ALA A 22 -1.13 21.30 -41.75
N ILE A 23 -2.14 20.44 -41.92
CA ILE A 23 -3.09 20.09 -40.85
C ILE A 23 -2.37 19.39 -39.69
N SER A 24 -1.44 18.47 -39.99
CA SER A 24 -0.69 17.76 -38.95
C SER A 24 0.22 18.71 -38.16
N ALA A 25 0.93 19.62 -38.83
CA ALA A 25 1.77 20.64 -38.20
C ALA A 25 0.95 21.61 -37.33
N LEU A 26 -0.26 21.97 -37.77
CA LEU A 26 -1.20 22.76 -36.95
C LEU A 26 -1.65 22.01 -35.70
N ARG A 27 -1.92 20.70 -35.79
CA ARG A 27 -2.27 19.88 -34.62
C ARG A 27 -1.09 19.71 -33.67
N GLU A 28 0.13 19.54 -34.20
CA GLU A 28 1.36 19.42 -33.43
C GLU A 28 1.63 20.71 -32.63
N SER A 29 1.63 21.86 -33.30
CA SER A 29 1.79 23.17 -32.65
C SER A 29 0.72 23.43 -31.60
N ALA A 30 -0.55 23.12 -31.89
CA ALA A 30 -1.63 23.22 -30.90
C ALA A 30 -1.43 22.29 -29.69
N ALA A 31 -0.92 21.07 -29.89
CA ALA A 31 -0.62 20.14 -28.81
C ALA A 31 0.54 20.65 -27.93
N LEU A 32 1.57 21.26 -28.52
CA LEU A 32 2.68 21.89 -27.80
C LEU A 32 2.23 23.11 -27.01
N GLU A 33 1.35 23.96 -27.55
CA GLU A 33 0.78 25.08 -26.81
C GLU A 33 -0.05 24.60 -25.60
N LEU A 34 -0.87 23.56 -25.77
CA LEU A 34 -1.64 22.96 -24.69
C LEU A 34 -0.73 22.37 -23.61
N LYS A 35 0.40 21.76 -24.00
CA LYS A 35 1.42 21.29 -23.06
C LYS A 35 1.95 22.44 -22.19
N GLU A 36 2.31 23.57 -22.80
CA GLU A 36 2.85 24.71 -22.06
C GLU A 36 1.81 25.36 -21.15
N LYS A 37 0.57 25.53 -21.62
CA LYS A 37 -0.55 25.96 -20.76
C LYS A 37 -0.77 25.03 -19.57
N GLY A 38 -0.70 23.72 -19.81
CA GLY A 38 -0.74 22.72 -18.74
C GLY A 38 0.38 22.91 -17.72
N ASN A 39 1.61 23.18 -18.18
CA ASN A 39 2.76 23.45 -17.31
C ASN A 39 2.56 24.73 -16.49
N GLU A 40 1.98 25.78 -17.08
CA GLU A 40 1.65 27.04 -16.39
C GLU A 40 0.63 26.81 -15.27
N TYR A 41 -0.47 26.08 -15.55
CA TYR A 41 -1.45 25.73 -14.52
C TYR A 41 -0.85 24.92 -13.38
N VAL A 42 0.11 24.01 -13.65
CA VAL A 42 0.84 23.30 -12.59
C VAL A 42 1.64 24.26 -11.72
N LYS A 43 2.25 25.30 -12.30
CA LYS A 43 2.98 26.34 -11.54
C LYS A 43 2.05 27.23 -10.73
N MET A 44 0.83 27.50 -11.20
CA MET A 44 -0.19 28.28 -10.47
C MET A 44 -0.70 27.55 -9.21
N GLY A 45 -0.54 26.23 -9.14
CA GLY A 45 -0.76 25.45 -7.93
C GLY A 45 -2.08 24.68 -7.89
N LYS A 46 -2.46 24.20 -6.69
CA LYS A 46 -3.47 23.15 -6.51
C LYS A 46 -4.85 23.48 -7.09
N SER A 47 -5.25 24.75 -7.09
CA SER A 47 -6.55 25.18 -7.64
C SER A 47 -6.67 24.95 -9.15
N HIS A 48 -5.56 24.84 -9.88
CA HIS A 48 -5.52 24.73 -11.34
C HIS A 48 -5.06 23.35 -11.82
N TYR A 49 -4.90 22.37 -10.92
CA TYR A 49 -4.49 21.02 -11.30
C TYR A 49 -5.53 20.30 -12.17
N SER A 50 -6.82 20.58 -12.01
CA SER A 50 -7.86 20.08 -12.93
C SER A 50 -7.67 20.63 -14.35
N ASP A 51 -7.39 21.93 -14.46
CA ASP A 51 -7.23 22.62 -15.75
C ASP A 51 -5.96 22.13 -16.45
N ALA A 52 -4.89 21.87 -15.69
CA ALA A 52 -3.68 21.24 -16.21
C ALA A 52 -3.96 19.84 -16.80
N ILE A 53 -4.75 19.01 -16.11
CA ILE A 53 -5.13 17.68 -16.60
C ILE A 53 -5.96 17.78 -17.88
N ASP A 54 -6.88 18.73 -17.98
CA ASP A 54 -7.66 18.98 -19.20
C ASP A 54 -6.75 19.37 -20.36
N CYS A 55 -5.82 20.30 -20.14
CA CYS A 55 -4.86 20.73 -21.15
C CYS A 55 -3.99 19.56 -21.66
N TYR A 56 -3.43 18.75 -20.76
CA TYR A 56 -2.66 17.57 -21.16
C TYR A 56 -3.52 16.53 -21.88
N THR A 57 -4.76 16.32 -21.45
CA THR A 57 -5.67 15.36 -22.10
C THR A 57 -6.04 15.80 -23.50
N ARG A 58 -6.33 17.10 -23.69
CA ARG A 58 -6.57 17.68 -25.01
C ARG A 58 -5.34 17.59 -25.90
N ALA A 59 -4.14 17.81 -25.37
CA ALA A 59 -2.88 17.65 -26.11
C ALA A 59 -2.68 16.20 -26.57
N ILE A 60 -2.88 15.22 -25.68
CA ILE A 60 -2.79 13.79 -26.00
C ILE A 60 -3.81 13.40 -27.08
N ASN A 61 -5.03 13.94 -27.02
CA ASN A 61 -6.10 13.65 -27.97
C ASN A 61 -5.83 14.17 -29.40
N GLN A 62 -4.92 15.12 -29.59
CA GLN A 62 -4.53 15.58 -30.92
C GLN A 62 -3.81 14.49 -31.73
N LYS A 63 -3.17 13.51 -31.05
CA LYS A 63 -2.43 12.39 -31.67
C LYS A 63 -1.47 12.84 -32.79
N ALA A 64 -0.86 14.00 -32.63
CA ALA A 64 0.02 14.62 -33.63
C ALA A 64 1.49 14.67 -33.18
N LEU A 65 1.78 14.25 -31.94
CA LEU A 65 3.12 14.28 -31.36
C LEU A 65 3.81 12.92 -31.52
N ASN A 66 5.13 12.94 -31.59
CA ASN A 66 5.93 11.71 -31.56
C ASN A 66 5.84 11.00 -30.19
N ASP A 67 6.32 9.76 -30.12
CA ASP A 67 6.25 8.94 -28.91
C ASP A 67 6.98 9.56 -27.71
N GLN A 68 8.10 10.25 -27.97
CA GLN A 68 8.89 10.90 -26.93
C GLN A 68 8.14 12.07 -26.28
N GLU A 69 7.52 12.92 -27.09
CA GLU A 69 6.73 14.06 -26.62
C GLU A 69 5.41 13.63 -26.00
N SER A 70 4.76 12.63 -26.59
CA SER A 70 3.58 11.98 -26.03
C SER A 70 3.91 11.39 -24.65
N SER A 71 5.05 10.69 -24.50
CA SER A 71 5.53 10.20 -23.21
C SER A 71 5.67 11.32 -22.17
N VAL A 72 6.19 12.49 -22.57
CA VAL A 72 6.29 13.65 -21.67
C VAL A 72 4.92 14.14 -21.21
N LEU A 73 3.93 14.21 -22.10
CA LEU A 73 2.55 14.58 -21.76
C LEU A 73 1.92 13.63 -20.75
N PHE A 74 2.00 12.32 -21.01
CA PHE A 74 1.50 11.30 -20.09
C PHE A 74 2.19 11.40 -18.73
N ALA A 75 3.52 11.57 -18.72
CA ALA A 75 4.28 11.69 -17.48
C ALA A 75 3.93 12.99 -16.72
N ASN A 76 3.66 14.11 -17.42
CA ASN A 76 3.21 15.35 -16.78
C ASN A 76 1.79 15.23 -16.23
N ARG A 77 0.87 14.58 -16.94
CA ARG A 77 -0.48 14.27 -16.43
C ARG A 77 -0.41 13.35 -15.21
N ALA A 78 0.46 12.34 -15.22
CA ALA A 78 0.73 11.47 -14.08
C ALA A 78 1.21 12.26 -12.85
N HIS A 79 2.07 13.26 -13.05
CA HIS A 79 2.53 14.12 -11.97
C HIS A 79 1.39 14.88 -11.29
N VAL A 80 0.51 15.48 -12.09
CA VAL A 80 -0.63 16.23 -11.54
C VAL A 80 -1.62 15.30 -10.85
N ASN A 81 -1.88 14.12 -11.42
CA ASN A 81 -2.68 13.09 -10.78
C ASN A 81 -2.09 12.63 -9.43
N LEU A 82 -0.76 12.51 -9.30
CA LEU A 82 -0.11 12.25 -8.01
C LEU A 82 -0.37 13.36 -6.99
N LEU A 83 -0.25 14.62 -7.41
CA LEU A 83 -0.47 15.78 -6.53
C LEU A 83 -1.93 15.89 -6.07
N LEU A 84 -2.88 15.41 -6.87
CA LEU A 84 -4.30 15.33 -6.51
C LEU A 84 -4.67 14.08 -5.70
N GLY A 85 -3.76 13.12 -5.52
CA GLY A 85 -4.06 11.84 -4.84
C GLY A 85 -4.74 10.79 -5.73
N ASN A 86 -4.83 11.02 -7.04
CA ASN A 86 -5.41 10.09 -8.01
C ASN A 86 -4.40 9.00 -8.38
N TYR A 87 -3.95 8.20 -7.40
CA TYR A 87 -2.80 7.30 -7.56
C TYR A 87 -2.97 6.25 -8.66
N ARG A 88 -4.17 5.68 -8.82
CA ARG A 88 -4.43 4.68 -9.87
C ARG A 88 -4.30 5.28 -11.28
N ARG A 89 -4.86 6.48 -11.50
CA ARG A 89 -4.75 7.20 -12.77
C ARG A 89 -3.31 7.62 -13.04
N ALA A 90 -2.61 8.09 -12.01
CA ALA A 90 -1.20 8.44 -12.11
C ALA A 90 -0.34 7.24 -12.51
N LEU A 91 -0.60 6.06 -11.95
CA LEU A 91 0.12 4.84 -12.30
C LEU A 91 -0.10 4.45 -13.77
N THR A 92 -1.35 4.47 -14.24
CA THR A 92 -1.68 4.18 -15.64
C THR A 92 -1.01 5.17 -16.59
N ASP A 93 -1.11 6.48 -16.31
CA ASP A 93 -0.46 7.51 -17.11
C ASP A 93 1.07 7.34 -17.14
N ALA A 94 1.68 6.98 -16.01
CA ALA A 94 3.12 6.75 -15.95
C ALA A 94 3.54 5.47 -16.72
N GLN A 95 2.74 4.41 -16.68
CA GLN A 95 2.95 3.19 -17.47
C GLN A 95 2.82 3.47 -18.97
N ASP A 96 1.85 4.27 -19.38
CA ASP A 96 1.69 4.72 -20.77
C ASP A 96 2.91 5.51 -21.23
N ALA A 97 3.41 6.43 -20.40
CA ALA A 97 4.62 7.17 -20.68
C ALA A 97 5.86 6.27 -20.84
N ILE A 98 6.01 5.25 -19.98
CA ILE A 98 7.11 4.28 -20.04
C ILE A 98 7.03 3.43 -21.31
N ARG A 99 5.81 3.03 -21.70
CA ARG A 99 5.58 2.24 -22.92
C ARG A 99 5.96 3.01 -24.19
N LEU A 100 5.64 4.30 -24.24
CA LEU A 100 5.98 5.17 -25.37
C LEU A 100 7.48 5.52 -25.40
N SER A 101 8.05 5.86 -24.25
CA SER A 101 9.48 6.13 -24.12
C SER A 101 10.05 5.42 -22.91
N PRO A 102 10.67 4.24 -23.11
CA PRO A 102 11.35 3.53 -22.04
C PRO A 102 12.54 4.31 -21.46
N GLY A 103 13.04 5.36 -22.12
CA GLY A 103 14.11 6.22 -21.61
C GLY A 103 13.66 7.29 -20.62
N ASN A 104 12.36 7.48 -20.42
CA ASN A 104 11.82 8.54 -19.58
C ASN A 104 11.92 8.20 -18.07
N VAL A 105 13.09 8.44 -17.46
CA VAL A 105 13.36 8.19 -16.02
C VAL A 105 12.33 8.87 -15.09
N LYS A 106 11.83 10.06 -15.48
CA LYS A 106 10.79 10.77 -14.70
C LYS A 106 9.47 10.01 -14.66
N ALA A 107 9.12 9.27 -15.72
CA ALA A 107 7.92 8.43 -15.74
C ALA A 107 8.04 7.27 -14.76
N TYR A 108 9.19 6.59 -14.69
CA TYR A 108 9.44 5.54 -13.68
C TYR A 108 9.35 6.08 -12.26
N TYR A 109 9.92 7.26 -11.99
CA TYR A 109 9.81 7.88 -10.66
C TYR A 109 8.36 8.13 -10.25
N ARG A 110 7.54 8.59 -11.19
CA ARG A 110 6.10 8.84 -10.97
C ARG A 110 5.33 7.54 -10.81
N ALA A 111 5.64 6.50 -11.59
CA ALA A 111 5.07 5.15 -11.45
C ALA A 111 5.40 4.56 -10.07
N ALA A 112 6.66 4.62 -9.66
CA ALA A 112 7.11 4.13 -8.35
C ALA A 112 6.39 4.86 -7.21
N LYS A 113 6.30 6.20 -7.25
CA LYS A 113 5.54 6.97 -6.26
C LYS A 113 4.06 6.58 -6.22
N ALA A 114 3.42 6.43 -7.38
CA ALA A 114 2.01 6.02 -7.47
C ALA A 114 1.80 4.62 -6.87
N ALA A 115 2.69 3.68 -7.20
CA ALA A 115 2.65 2.31 -6.68
C ALA A 115 2.85 2.26 -5.17
N VAL A 116 3.77 3.06 -4.60
CA VAL A 116 3.94 3.19 -3.14
C VAL A 116 2.66 3.69 -2.48
N SER A 117 2.00 4.70 -3.05
CA SER A 117 0.74 5.23 -2.52
C SER A 117 -0.43 4.22 -2.61
N LEU A 118 -0.35 3.24 -3.51
CA LEU A 118 -1.31 2.14 -3.64
C LEU A 118 -0.92 0.90 -2.82
N ASN A 119 0.15 0.97 -2.02
CA ASN A 119 0.73 -0.16 -1.29
C ASN A 119 1.20 -1.32 -2.18
N LEU A 120 1.50 -1.05 -3.45
CA LEU A 120 2.03 -2.01 -4.41
C LEU A 120 3.57 -2.00 -4.37
N LEU A 121 4.14 -2.39 -3.24
CA LEU A 121 5.58 -2.23 -2.96
C LEU A 121 6.49 -3.02 -3.91
N ASN A 122 6.05 -4.19 -4.36
CA ASN A 122 6.80 -5.02 -5.32
C ASN A 122 6.90 -4.35 -6.71
N GLU A 123 5.78 -3.80 -7.20
CA GLU A 123 5.76 -3.06 -8.46
C GLU A 123 6.60 -1.77 -8.34
N ALA A 124 6.47 -1.05 -7.23
CA ALA A 124 7.27 0.15 -6.98
C ALA A 124 8.78 -0.12 -7.03
N LYS A 125 9.23 -1.24 -6.43
CA LYS A 125 10.63 -1.68 -6.46
C LYS A 125 11.10 -1.95 -7.88
N SER A 126 10.31 -2.67 -8.67
CA SER A 126 10.63 -2.97 -10.07
C SER A 126 10.77 -1.70 -10.93
N PHE A 127 9.90 -0.70 -10.72
CA PHE A 127 10.04 0.59 -11.40
C PHE A 127 11.32 1.33 -11.00
N CYS A 128 11.69 1.31 -9.72
CA CYS A 128 12.95 1.91 -9.26
C CYS A 128 14.18 1.21 -9.83
N GLU A 129 14.19 -0.13 -9.86
CA GLU A 129 15.27 -0.94 -10.45
C GLU A 129 15.43 -0.61 -11.93
N SER A 130 14.33 -0.66 -12.70
CA SER A 130 14.33 -0.30 -14.13
C SER A 130 14.82 1.13 -14.38
N ALA A 131 14.50 2.06 -13.48
CA ALA A 131 14.97 3.43 -13.61
C ALA A 131 16.48 3.58 -13.31
N LEU A 132 16.98 2.86 -12.30
CA LEU A 132 18.39 2.86 -11.91
C LEU A 132 19.28 2.13 -12.92
N GLU A 133 18.74 1.16 -13.67
CA GLU A 133 19.45 0.57 -14.83
C GLU A 133 19.75 1.60 -15.92
N ARG A 134 18.87 2.61 -16.07
CA ARG A 134 18.97 3.65 -17.10
C ARG A 134 19.75 4.87 -16.63
N ASP A 135 19.55 5.26 -15.37
CA ASP A 135 20.24 6.37 -14.72
C ASP A 135 20.74 5.93 -13.34
N PRO A 136 21.92 5.28 -13.29
CA PRO A 136 22.48 4.75 -12.05
C PRO A 136 22.84 5.82 -11.02
N ASP A 137 23.00 7.08 -11.43
CA ASP A 137 23.43 8.18 -10.55
C ASP A 137 22.26 8.98 -9.97
N ASN A 138 21.03 8.60 -10.29
CA ASN A 138 19.82 9.25 -9.81
C ASN A 138 19.65 9.12 -8.28
N GLN A 139 20.07 10.14 -7.53
CA GLN A 139 19.99 10.16 -6.08
C GLN A 139 18.55 10.11 -5.56
N GLU A 140 17.61 10.76 -6.25
CA GLU A 140 16.21 10.76 -5.86
C GLU A 140 15.57 9.38 -6.02
N MET A 141 15.95 8.64 -7.07
CA MET A 141 15.52 7.26 -7.27
C MET A 141 16.12 6.32 -6.21
N LYS A 142 17.42 6.47 -5.89
CA LYS A 142 18.08 5.68 -4.82
C LYS A 142 17.40 5.89 -3.46
N LYS A 143 17.07 7.14 -3.11
CA LYS A 143 16.32 7.46 -1.89
C LYS A 143 14.95 6.79 -1.88
N LEU A 144 14.21 6.85 -2.99
CA LEU A 144 12.90 6.23 -3.12
C LEU A 144 12.98 4.70 -2.98
N ALA A 145 13.94 4.06 -3.65
CA ALA A 145 14.18 2.62 -3.56
C ALA A 145 14.49 2.18 -2.12
N LYS A 146 15.31 2.96 -1.38
CA LYS A 146 15.59 2.70 0.04
C LYS A 146 14.33 2.79 0.90
N GLN A 147 13.47 3.79 0.67
CA GLN A 147 12.19 3.92 1.40
C GLN A 147 11.24 2.75 1.10
N ILE A 148 11.18 2.30 -0.15
CA ILE A 148 10.36 1.14 -0.56
C ILE A 148 10.84 -0.12 0.14
N ASN A 149 12.14 -0.38 0.15
CA ASN A 149 12.72 -1.56 0.80
C ASN A 149 12.44 -1.55 2.31
N LEU A 150 12.59 -0.40 2.98
CA LEU A 150 12.28 -0.29 4.41
C LEU A 150 10.81 -0.63 4.70
N LYS A 151 9.87 -0.02 3.96
CA LYS A 151 8.44 -0.32 4.12
C LYS A 151 8.11 -1.78 3.86
N LYS A 152 8.78 -2.39 2.88
CA LYS A 152 8.57 -3.80 2.54
C LYS A 152 9.04 -4.71 3.68
N THR A 153 10.23 -4.47 4.23
CA THR A 153 10.73 -5.23 5.38
C THR A 153 9.82 -5.06 6.61
N GLU A 154 9.36 -3.84 6.90
CA GLU A 154 8.40 -3.58 7.98
C GLU A 154 7.08 -4.36 7.78
N GLN A 155 6.57 -4.40 6.55
CA GLN A 155 5.37 -5.16 6.21
C GLN A 155 5.59 -6.67 6.35
N GLU A 156 6.70 -7.20 5.86
CA GLU A 156 7.05 -8.63 5.98
C GLU A 156 7.22 -9.05 7.45
N GLU A 157 7.87 -8.22 8.27
CA GLU A 157 8.00 -8.46 9.71
C GLU A 157 6.63 -8.42 10.43
N HIS A 158 5.77 -7.47 10.07
CA HIS A 158 4.42 -7.38 10.63
C HIS A 158 3.58 -8.60 10.24
N GLU A 159 3.59 -8.98 8.96
CA GLU A 159 2.88 -10.16 8.46
C GLU A 159 3.40 -11.45 9.12
N ALA A 160 4.72 -11.58 9.33
CA ALA A 160 5.30 -12.71 10.05
C ALA A 160 4.84 -12.78 11.51
N LYS A 161 4.80 -11.65 12.22
CA LYS A 161 4.31 -11.58 13.61
C LYS A 161 2.83 -11.94 13.70
N VAL A 162 2.01 -11.41 12.79
CA VAL A 162 0.58 -11.73 12.72
C VAL A 162 0.38 -13.21 12.41
N SER A 163 1.12 -13.76 11.44
CA SER A 163 1.03 -15.18 11.08
C SER A 163 1.40 -16.08 12.26
N LYS A 164 2.46 -15.75 12.99
CA LYS A 164 2.86 -16.48 14.21
C LYS A 164 1.77 -16.42 15.29
N ALA A 165 1.24 -15.25 15.60
CA ALA A 165 0.17 -15.10 16.59
C ALA A 165 -1.12 -15.86 16.21
N VAL A 166 -1.44 -15.88 14.91
CA VAL A 166 -2.58 -16.65 14.39
C VAL A 166 -2.33 -18.16 14.50
N ALA A 167 -1.11 -18.64 14.25
CA ALA A 167 -0.75 -20.03 14.43
C ALA A 167 -0.85 -20.45 15.91
N GLU A 168 -0.27 -19.68 16.83
CA GLU A 168 -0.37 -19.93 18.28
C GLU A 168 -1.82 -19.94 18.77
N ALA A 169 -2.64 -19.00 18.30
CA ALA A 169 -4.06 -18.97 18.63
C ALA A 169 -4.83 -20.19 18.09
N LYS A 170 -4.49 -20.67 16.88
CA LYS A 170 -5.09 -21.89 16.32
C LYS A 170 -4.71 -23.12 17.14
N ASP A 171 -3.43 -23.27 17.48
CA ASP A 171 -2.95 -24.39 18.29
C ASP A 171 -3.63 -24.44 19.66
N LEU A 172 -3.82 -23.28 20.28
CA LEU A 172 -4.57 -23.12 21.53
C LEU A 172 -6.04 -23.55 21.39
N ILE A 173 -6.72 -23.09 20.33
CA ILE A 173 -8.12 -23.45 20.08
C ILE A 173 -8.26 -24.96 19.89
N THR A 174 -7.40 -25.57 19.07
CA THR A 174 -7.39 -27.02 18.86
C THR A 174 -7.17 -27.77 20.17
N ALA A 175 -6.24 -27.32 21.02
CA ALA A 175 -5.99 -27.93 22.32
C ALA A 175 -7.20 -27.86 23.27
N ILE A 176 -7.99 -26.77 23.23
CA ILE A 176 -9.21 -26.60 24.01
C ILE A 176 -10.33 -27.52 23.49
N GLU A 177 -10.46 -27.62 22.17
CA GLU A 177 -11.44 -28.50 21.50
C GLU A 177 -11.16 -29.98 21.78
N ASP A 178 -9.90 -30.41 21.72
CA ASP A 178 -9.47 -31.79 22.01
C ASP A 178 -9.83 -32.20 23.45
N ARG A 179 -9.79 -31.24 24.39
CA ARG A 179 -10.16 -31.44 25.80
C ARG A 179 -11.65 -31.30 26.07
N GLN A 180 -12.46 -31.06 25.04
CA GLN A 180 -13.92 -30.89 25.11
C GLN A 180 -14.36 -29.78 26.08
N LEU A 181 -13.53 -28.74 26.22
CA LEU A 181 -13.80 -27.63 27.12
C LEU A 181 -14.77 -26.62 26.50
N LYS A 182 -15.76 -26.18 27.28
CA LYS A 182 -16.73 -25.16 26.86
C LYS A 182 -16.30 -23.78 27.34
N MET A 183 -15.95 -22.91 26.41
CA MET A 183 -15.63 -21.52 26.72
C MET A 183 -16.90 -20.68 26.84
N GLY A 184 -17.18 -20.21 28.05
CA GLY A 184 -18.29 -19.30 28.35
C GLY A 184 -17.93 -17.82 28.24
N LYS A 185 -18.91 -16.95 28.49
CA LYS A 185 -18.66 -15.50 28.59
C LYS A 185 -17.84 -15.20 29.85
N ALA A 186 -16.76 -14.44 29.70
CA ALA A 186 -15.96 -13.99 30.85
C ALA A 186 -16.80 -13.09 31.77
N MET A 187 -17.08 -13.57 32.99
CA MET A 187 -17.93 -12.87 33.96
C MET A 187 -17.17 -11.86 34.84
N TYR A 188 -15.88 -12.11 35.12
CA TYR A 188 -15.08 -11.32 36.07
C TYR A 188 -13.90 -10.59 35.41
N ARG A 189 -14.14 -9.95 34.26
CA ARG A 189 -13.10 -9.28 33.47
C ARG A 189 -12.44 -8.12 34.22
N GLU A 190 -13.17 -7.46 35.11
CA GLU A 190 -12.65 -6.35 35.92
C GLU A 190 -11.59 -6.81 36.92
N LEU A 191 -11.72 -8.04 37.45
CA LEU A 191 -10.81 -8.61 38.44
C LEU A 191 -9.62 -9.35 37.81
N THR A 192 -9.83 -9.98 36.65
CA THR A 192 -8.84 -10.88 35.99
C THR A 192 -8.13 -10.24 34.79
N GLY A 193 -8.63 -9.09 34.34
CA GLY A 193 -8.19 -8.46 33.11
C GLY A 193 -8.59 -9.25 31.84
N LEU A 194 -7.82 -9.07 30.77
CA LEU A 194 -7.98 -9.73 29.47
C LEU A 194 -7.02 -10.91 29.28
N LYS A 195 -6.57 -11.54 30.38
CA LYS A 195 -5.69 -12.70 30.31
C LYS A 195 -6.43 -13.89 29.68
N LYS A 196 -5.70 -14.65 28.87
CA LYS A 196 -6.20 -15.79 28.10
C LYS A 196 -5.38 -17.02 28.46
N PRO A 197 -5.93 -18.24 28.30
CA PRO A 197 -5.13 -19.45 28.46
C PRO A 197 -3.98 -19.47 27.45
N VAL A 198 -2.87 -20.05 27.85
CA VAL A 198 -1.66 -20.21 27.03
C VAL A 198 -1.36 -21.69 26.90
N LEU A 199 -0.84 -22.08 25.73
CA LEU A 199 -0.37 -23.44 25.48
C LEU A 199 1.16 -23.45 25.55
N ASP A 200 1.72 -24.26 26.45
CA ASP A 200 3.18 -24.42 26.55
C ASP A 200 3.72 -25.38 25.46
N LYS A 201 5.04 -25.43 25.30
CA LYS A 201 5.80 -26.29 24.37
C LYS A 201 5.44 -27.77 24.50
N ASN A 202 5.08 -28.21 25.70
CA ASN A 202 4.65 -29.60 25.96
C ASN A 202 3.17 -29.84 25.60
N ARG A 203 2.49 -28.87 24.98
CA ARG A 203 1.05 -28.86 24.68
C ARG A 203 0.17 -28.97 25.92
N ILE A 204 0.67 -28.48 27.05
CA ILE A 204 -0.04 -28.39 28.32
C ILE A 204 -0.70 -27.00 28.40
N LEU A 205 -1.97 -26.95 28.80
CA LEU A 205 -2.69 -25.69 28.95
C LEU A 205 -2.40 -25.06 30.32
N HIS A 206 -2.16 -23.76 30.26
CA HIS A 206 -1.98 -22.88 31.40
C HIS A 206 -3.16 -21.92 31.46
N TRP A 207 -3.86 -21.92 32.59
CA TRP A 207 -5.13 -21.22 32.76
C TRP A 207 -4.99 -20.05 33.72
N PRO A 208 -5.51 -18.86 33.39
CA PRO A 208 -5.78 -17.85 34.39
C PRO A 208 -6.99 -18.28 35.22
N VAL A 209 -6.81 -18.45 36.53
CA VAL A 209 -7.82 -18.95 37.46
C VAL A 209 -8.12 -17.91 38.53
N LEU A 210 -9.40 -17.55 38.67
CA LEU A 210 -9.89 -16.68 39.75
C LEU A 210 -10.53 -17.54 40.82
N LEU A 211 -10.04 -17.43 42.05
CA LEU A 211 -10.61 -18.05 43.24
C LEU A 211 -11.47 -17.02 43.97
N LEU A 212 -12.71 -17.39 44.30
CA LEU A 212 -13.66 -16.53 44.98
C LEU A 212 -14.02 -17.14 46.34
N TYR A 213 -13.79 -16.39 47.41
CA TYR A 213 -14.10 -16.81 48.77
C TYR A 213 -15.33 -16.05 49.25
N ALA A 214 -16.52 -16.61 48.97
CA ALA A 214 -17.80 -15.95 49.23
C ALA A 214 -18.02 -15.58 50.71
N GLU A 215 -17.49 -16.38 51.64
CA GLU A 215 -17.67 -16.18 53.09
C GLU A 215 -16.96 -14.92 53.60
N VAL A 216 -15.81 -14.58 53.01
CA VAL A 216 -14.96 -13.45 53.41
C VAL A 216 -14.96 -12.31 52.39
N MET A 217 -15.76 -12.44 51.32
CA MET A 217 -15.88 -11.46 50.24
C MET A 217 -14.52 -11.07 49.63
N SER A 218 -13.60 -12.03 49.55
CA SER A 218 -12.27 -11.85 48.98
C SER A 218 -12.06 -12.74 47.76
N SER A 219 -10.99 -12.47 47.00
CA SER A 219 -10.63 -13.23 45.81
C SER A 219 -9.12 -13.25 45.60
N ASP A 220 -8.63 -14.37 45.08
CA ASP A 220 -7.25 -14.50 44.60
C ASP A 220 -7.23 -14.79 43.10
N PHE A 221 -6.21 -14.29 42.40
CA PHE A 221 -6.04 -14.53 40.98
C PHE A 221 -4.70 -15.21 40.69
N ILE A 222 -4.77 -16.44 40.18
CA ILE A 222 -3.61 -17.21 39.72
C ILE A 222 -3.50 -16.96 38.22
N GLU A 223 -2.40 -16.31 37.82
CA GLU A 223 -2.22 -15.94 36.41
C GLU A 223 -1.88 -17.15 35.52
N ASP A 224 -1.21 -18.14 36.10
CA ASP A 224 -0.63 -19.28 35.41
C ASP A 224 -0.87 -20.59 36.19
N PHE A 225 -2.05 -21.18 35.98
CA PHE A 225 -2.42 -22.47 36.55
C PHE A 225 -2.21 -23.59 35.52
N CYS A 226 -1.21 -24.43 35.75
CA CYS A 226 -0.94 -25.58 34.90
C CYS A 226 -2.04 -26.64 35.05
N GLU A 227 -2.63 -27.11 33.95
CA GLU A 227 -3.74 -28.08 34.00
C GLU A 227 -3.38 -29.44 34.62
N THR A 228 -2.09 -29.78 34.69
CA THR A 228 -1.62 -31.03 35.32
C THR A 228 -1.42 -30.89 36.83
N ASP A 229 -1.43 -29.67 37.36
CA ASP A 229 -1.22 -29.44 38.77
C ASP A 229 -2.47 -29.76 39.58
N MET A 230 -2.24 -30.26 40.79
CA MET A 230 -3.32 -30.41 41.76
C MET A 230 -3.68 -29.05 42.36
N PHE A 231 -4.98 -28.82 42.52
CA PHE A 231 -5.50 -27.60 43.13
C PHE A 231 -4.93 -27.35 44.54
N SER A 232 -4.70 -28.41 45.32
CA SER A 232 -4.12 -28.33 46.66
C SER A 232 -2.73 -27.69 46.66
N ALA A 233 -1.89 -28.00 45.67
CA ALA A 233 -0.55 -27.44 45.60
C ALA A 233 -0.56 -25.91 45.45
N HIS A 234 -1.55 -25.38 44.72
CA HIS A 234 -1.73 -23.93 44.56
C HIS A 234 -2.28 -23.28 45.84
N LEU A 235 -3.21 -23.95 46.54
CA LEU A 235 -3.75 -23.46 47.82
C LEU A 235 -2.70 -23.44 48.95
N ASP A 236 -1.81 -24.43 48.99
CA ASP A 236 -0.73 -24.49 49.97
C ASP A 236 0.19 -23.26 49.84
N ILE A 237 0.51 -22.87 48.60
CA ILE A 237 1.32 -21.68 48.31
C ILE A 237 0.62 -20.40 48.77
N ILE A 238 -0.67 -20.25 48.47
CA ILE A 238 -1.45 -19.06 48.86
C ILE A 238 -1.51 -18.96 50.39
N SER A 239 -1.71 -20.08 51.08
CA SER A 239 -1.80 -20.13 52.55
C SER A 239 -0.47 -19.72 53.21
N LEU A 240 0.66 -20.18 52.68
CA LEU A 240 2.00 -19.81 53.14
C LEU A 240 2.30 -18.30 52.98
N PHE A 241 1.81 -17.67 51.90
CA PHE A 241 1.98 -16.24 51.69
C PHE A 241 1.19 -15.38 52.69
N ILE A 242 0.00 -15.84 53.10
CA ILE A 242 -0.82 -15.15 54.10
C ILE A 242 -0.15 -15.21 55.49
N GLU A 243 0.44 -16.35 55.86
CA GLU A 243 1.18 -16.48 57.12
C GLU A 243 2.41 -15.54 57.18
N PHE A 244 3.11 -15.33 56.06
CA PHE A 244 4.25 -14.41 55.98
C PHE A 244 3.88 -12.93 56.02
N LEU A 245 2.66 -12.54 55.65
CA LEU A 245 2.17 -11.16 55.69
C LEU A 245 1.59 -10.73 57.05
N LEU A 246 1.33 -11.70 57.93
CA LEU A 246 0.77 -11.49 59.26
C LEU A 246 1.83 -11.42 60.39
N TYR A 247 3.12 -11.40 60.02
CA TYR A 247 4.27 -11.16 60.90
C TYR A 247 5.07 -9.93 60.46
#